data_AF-A0A4Q3AKL4-F1
#
_entry.id   AF-A0A4Q3AKL4-F1
#
_cell.length_a   1.000
_cell.length_b   1.000
_cell.length_c   1.000
_cell.angle_alpha   90.00
_cell.angle_beta   90.00
_cell.angle_gamma   90.00
#
_symmetry.space_group_name_H-M   'P 1'
#
loop_
_entity.id
_entity.type
_entity.pdbx_description
1 polymer ?
#
loop_
_entity_poly.entity_id
_entity_poly.type
_entity_poly.pdbx_seq_one_letter_code
_entity_poly.pdbx_strand_id
1 'polypeptide(L)'
;MRLLLRASAGLWLWALGFSLLYGLHGIGCAQGWNRLPLLGGTIFGWSMISAWVLLIATAVAMIFWARRSREGLERRLTLCSTLVGFVSIVVTGSPVIATTACL
;
A
#
# COMPACT_ATOMS: atom_id res chain seq x y z
N MET A 1 -11.27 -21.03 8.81
CA MET A 1 -11.07 -19.56 8.76
C MET A 1 -9.64 -19.13 8.44
N ARG A 2 -8.58 -19.71 9.06
CA ARG A 2 -7.18 -19.32 8.81
C ARG A 2 -6.73 -19.39 7.33
N LEU A 3 -7.25 -20.35 6.58
CA LEU A 3 -6.89 -20.58 5.18
C LEU A 3 -7.42 -19.45 4.25
N LEU A 4 -8.66 -19.02 4.48
CA LEU A 4 -9.27 -17.88 3.77
C LEU A 4 -8.56 -16.56 4.09
N LEU A 5 -8.21 -16.33 5.36
CA LEU A 5 -7.44 -15.15 5.77
C LEU A 5 -6.04 -15.13 5.13
N ARG A 6 -5.35 -16.27 5.05
CA ARG A 6 -4.06 -16.36 4.36
C ARG A 6 -4.19 -16.15 2.85
N ALA A 7 -5.16 -16.81 2.22
CA ALA A 7 -5.39 -16.72 0.79
C ALA A 7 -5.88 -15.33 0.34
N SER A 8 -6.42 -14.51 1.25
CA SER A 8 -6.89 -13.14 0.96
C SER A 8 -6.00 -12.06 1.56
N ALA A 9 -4.87 -12.43 2.19
CA ALA A 9 -4.02 -11.51 2.93
C ALA A 9 -3.46 -10.39 2.05
N GLY A 10 -3.10 -10.70 0.81
CA GLY A 10 -2.63 -9.70 -0.16
C GLY A 10 -3.69 -8.67 -0.55
N LEU A 11 -4.95 -9.12 -0.69
CA LEU A 11 -6.08 -8.24 -1.00
C LEU A 11 -6.45 -7.34 0.19
N TRP A 12 -6.39 -7.89 1.41
CA TRP A 12 -6.57 -7.11 2.64
C TRP A 12 -5.50 -6.04 2.80
N LEU A 13 -4.23 -6.38 2.55
CA LEU A 13 -3.14 -5.42 2.59
C LEU A 13 -3.38 -4.27 1.59
N TRP A 14 -3.80 -4.60 0.36
CA TRP A 14 -4.15 -3.59 -0.62
C TRP A 14 -5.32 -2.71 -0.16
N ALA A 15 -6.42 -3.29 0.33
CA ALA A 15 -7.59 -2.53 0.78
C ALA A 15 -7.26 -1.58 1.94
N LEU A 16 -6.46 -2.04 2.91
CA LEU A 16 -5.98 -1.22 4.01
C LEU A 16 -5.05 -0.12 3.53
N GLY A 17 -4.11 -0.45 2.64
CA GLY A 17 -3.17 0.51 2.07
C GLY A 17 -3.86 1.59 1.25
N PHE A 18 -4.83 1.22 0.42
CA PHE A 18 -5.64 2.15 -0.35
C PHE A 18 -6.40 3.11 0.57
N SER A 19 -7.07 2.58 1.59
CA SER A 19 -7.83 3.37 2.57
C SER A 19 -6.92 4.33 3.34
N LEU A 20 -5.72 3.86 3.73
CA LEU A 20 -4.73 4.67 4.43
C LEU A 20 -4.22 5.81 3.56
N LEU A 21 -3.84 5.53 2.31
CA LEU A 21 -3.33 6.55 1.38
C LEU A 21 -4.38 7.62 1.10
N TYR A 22 -5.62 7.23 0.78
CA TYR A 22 -6.69 8.21 0.51
C TYR A 22 -7.12 8.97 1.77
N GLY A 23 -7.17 8.32 2.93
CA GLY A 23 -7.44 8.98 4.20
C GLY A 23 -6.38 10.02 4.55
N LEU A 24 -5.10 9.65 4.42
CA LEU A 24 -3.97 10.54 4.66
C LEU A 24 -3.92 11.67 3.63
N HIS A 25 -4.30 11.42 2.38
CA HIS A 25 -4.42 12.43 1.33
C HIS A 25 -5.49 13.47 1.69
N GLY A 26 -6.67 13.02 2.13
CA GLY A 26 -7.75 13.90 2.59
C GLY A 26 -7.36 14.76 3.80
N ILE A 27 -6.72 14.15 4.81
CA ILE A 27 -6.21 14.86 5.98
C ILE A 27 -5.13 15.87 5.58
N GLY A 28 -4.19 15.46 4.73
CA GLY A 28 -3.10 16.31 4.26
C GLY A 28 -3.59 17.51 3.45
N CYS A 29 -4.63 17.36 2.64
CA CYS A 29 -5.27 18.50 1.97
C CYS A 29 -6.02 19.40 2.96
N ALA A 30 -6.83 18.83 3.87
CA ALA A 30 -7.61 19.59 4.84
C ALA A 30 -6.73 20.40 5.83
N GLN A 31 -5.58 19.86 6.21
CA GLN A 31 -4.61 20.53 7.09
C GLN A 31 -3.59 21.39 6.33
N GLY A 32 -3.67 21.46 4.99
CA GLY A 32 -2.80 22.30 4.18
C GLY A 32 -1.33 21.86 4.15
N TRP A 33 -1.03 20.56 4.39
CA TRP A 33 0.34 20.03 4.39
C TRP A 33 1.08 20.23 3.07
N ASN A 34 0.35 20.46 1.97
CA ASN A 34 0.92 20.82 0.67
C ASN A 34 1.60 22.21 0.68
N ARG A 35 1.31 23.07 1.66
CA ARG A 35 1.92 24.40 1.80
C ARG A 35 3.09 24.43 2.78
N LEU A 36 3.28 23.37 3.57
CA LEU A 36 4.38 23.29 4.53
C LEU A 36 5.61 22.67 3.86
N PRO A 37 6.69 23.45 3.65
CA PRO A 37 7.91 22.94 3.05
C PRO A 37 8.66 22.01 4.01
N LEU A 38 9.22 20.92 3.48
CA LEU A 38 10.07 19.98 4.20
C LEU A 38 11.09 19.35 3.25
N LEU A 39 12.40 19.49 3.57
CA LEU A 39 13.52 18.84 2.86
C LEU A 39 13.43 18.92 1.33
N GLY A 40 13.18 20.11 0.77
CA GLY A 40 13.09 20.30 -0.69
C GLY A 40 11.79 19.83 -1.35
N GLY A 41 10.80 19.39 -0.55
CA GLY A 41 9.44 19.08 -0.98
C GLY A 41 8.41 19.63 0.01
N THR A 42 7.26 18.97 0.12
CA THR A 42 6.20 19.33 1.09
C THR A 42 6.02 18.21 2.10
N ILE A 43 5.55 18.55 3.31
CA ILE A 43 5.18 17.53 4.33
C ILE A 43 4.21 16.52 3.74
N PHE A 44 3.28 17.00 2.91
CA PHE A 44 2.34 16.17 2.16
C PHE A 44 3.05 15.11 1.29
N GLY A 45 3.97 15.53 0.43
CA GLY A 45 4.72 14.62 -0.44
C GLY A 45 5.49 13.57 0.36
N TRP A 46 6.18 13.98 1.42
CA TRP A 46 6.92 13.05 2.29
C TRP A 46 6.01 12.07 3.02
N SER A 47 4.84 12.52 3.48
CA SER A 47 3.85 11.65 4.13
C SER A 47 3.30 10.59 3.18
N MET A 48 3.05 10.96 1.91
CA MET A 48 2.60 10.03 0.87
C MET A 48 3.68 9.02 0.48
N ILE A 49 4.91 9.51 0.23
CA ILE A 49 6.05 8.66 -0.15
C ILE A 49 6.34 7.65 0.96
N SER A 50 6.40 8.09 2.23
CA SER A 50 6.67 7.20 3.35
C SER A 50 5.58 6.15 3.54
N ALA A 51 4.30 6.52 3.44
CA ALA A 51 3.19 5.57 3.51
C ALA A 51 3.25 4.54 2.37
N TRP A 52 3.54 4.98 1.14
CA TRP A 52 3.64 4.10 -0.02
C TRP A 52 4.82 3.14 0.07
N VAL A 53 5.99 3.62 0.48
CA VAL A 53 7.19 2.79 0.69
C VAL A 53 6.94 1.73 1.77
N LEU A 54 6.24 2.09 2.86
CA LEU A 54 5.84 1.14 3.90
C LEU A 54 4.89 0.07 3.36
N LEU A 55 3.92 0.44 2.51
CA LEU A 55 3.00 -0.51 1.88
C LEU A 55 3.72 -1.45 0.92
N ILE A 56 4.68 -0.95 0.14
CA ILE A 56 5.53 -1.79 -0.71
C ILE A 56 6.38 -2.73 0.13
N ALA A 57 7.04 -2.23 1.18
CA ALA A 57 7.88 -3.04 2.05
C ALA A 57 7.09 -4.17 2.73
N THR A 58 5.89 -3.86 3.22
CA THR A 58 4.99 -4.87 3.82
C THR A 58 4.48 -5.88 2.80
N ALA A 59 4.16 -5.46 1.58
CA ALA A 59 3.76 -6.38 0.50
C ALA A 59 4.91 -7.32 0.11
N VAL A 60 6.13 -6.80 -0.04
CA VAL A 60 7.34 -7.59 -0.32
C VAL A 60 7.61 -8.59 0.81
N ALA A 61 7.54 -8.15 2.08
CA ALA A 61 7.69 -9.02 3.23
C ALA A 61 6.63 -10.15 3.25
N MET A 62 5.38 -9.83 2.89
CA MET A 62 4.32 -10.84 2.73
C MET A 62 4.62 -11.84 1.62
N ILE A 63 5.19 -11.42 0.49
CA ILE A 63 5.59 -12.33 -0.60
C ILE A 63 6.67 -13.30 -0.09
N PHE A 64 7.69 -12.81 0.62
CA PHE A 64 8.73 -13.66 1.20
C PHE A 64 8.16 -14.65 2.22
N TRP A 65 7.22 -14.20 3.06
CA TRP A 65 6.56 -15.05 4.04
C TRP A 65 5.68 -16.13 3.37
N ALA A 66 4.91 -15.76 2.34
CA ALA A 66 4.09 -16.68 1.56
C ALA A 66 4.93 -17.74 0.84
N ARG A 67 6.12 -17.36 0.33
CA ARG A 67 7.05 -18.30 -0.32
C ARG A 67 7.56 -19.39 0.62
N ARG A 68 7.64 -19.12 1.93
CA ARG A 68 8.11 -20.04 2.97
C ARG A 68 7.04 -21.07 3.42
N SER A 69 5.81 -20.95 2.92
CA SER A 69 4.70 -21.86 3.24
C SER A 69 4.80 -23.18 2.45
N ARG A 70 4.25 -24.27 3.01
CA ARG A 70 4.29 -25.63 2.43
C ARG A 70 3.67 -25.67 1.03
N GLU A 71 4.20 -26.55 0.17
CA GLU A 71 3.76 -26.68 -1.22
C GLU A 71 2.30 -27.15 -1.33
N GLY A 72 1.54 -26.57 -2.28
CA GLY A 72 0.12 -26.91 -2.50
C GLY A 72 -0.72 -25.77 -3.09
N LEU A 73 -2.03 -26.01 -3.23
CA LEU A 73 -3.02 -25.04 -3.74
C LEU A 73 -3.06 -23.75 -2.88
N GLU A 74 -2.95 -23.88 -1.55
CA GLU A 74 -2.93 -22.76 -0.61
C GLU A 74 -1.77 -21.79 -0.86
N ARG A 75 -0.58 -22.32 -1.20
CA ARG A 75 0.59 -21.50 -1.55
C ARG A 75 0.36 -20.72 -2.85
N ARG A 76 -0.23 -21.35 -3.86
CA ARG A 76 -0.54 -20.69 -5.14
C ARG A 76 -1.58 -19.59 -4.96
N LEU A 77 -2.68 -19.87 -4.25
CA LEU A 77 -3.71 -18.89 -3.94
C LEU A 77 -3.15 -17.69 -3.16
N THR A 78 -2.37 -17.96 -2.12
CA THR A 78 -1.72 -16.90 -1.33
C THR A 78 -0.79 -16.06 -2.19
N LEU A 79 0.11 -16.69 -2.97
CA LEU A 79 1.04 -15.97 -3.86
C LEU A 79 0.32 -15.13 -4.91
N CYS A 80 -0.71 -15.67 -5.56
CA CYS A 80 -1.53 -14.92 -6.53
C CYS A 80 -2.19 -13.71 -5.86
N SER A 81 -2.78 -13.89 -4.68
CA SER A 81 -3.41 -12.78 -3.95
C SER A 81 -2.42 -11.69 -3.56
N THR A 82 -1.21 -12.06 -3.12
CA THR A 82 -0.17 -11.12 -2.71
C THR A 82 0.44 -10.40 -3.91
N LEU A 83 0.61 -11.10 -5.05
CA LEU A 83 1.05 -10.49 -6.30
C LEU A 83 0.03 -9.49 -6.83
N VAL A 84 -1.25 -9.86 -6.86
CA VAL A 84 -2.34 -8.96 -7.25
C VAL A 84 -2.40 -7.76 -6.32
N GLY A 85 -2.37 -7.98 -5.00
CA GLY A 85 -2.34 -6.90 -4.01
C GLY A 85 -1.15 -5.95 -4.20
N PHE A 86 0.06 -6.49 -4.44
CA PHE A 86 1.25 -5.70 -4.71
C PHE A 86 1.11 -4.85 -5.98
N VAL A 87 0.71 -5.46 -7.09
CA VAL A 87 0.50 -4.74 -8.36
C VAL A 87 -0.54 -3.64 -8.18
N SER A 88 -1.65 -3.94 -7.50
CA SER A 88 -2.68 -2.95 -7.20
C SER A 88 -2.14 -1.80 -6.35
N ILE A 89 -1.34 -2.04 -5.30
CA ILE A 89 -0.70 -0.98 -4.49
C ILE A 89 0.18 -0.08 -5.35
N VAL A 90 0.98 -0.67 -6.25
CA VAL A 90 1.87 0.10 -7.14
C VAL A 90 1.05 0.97 -8.09
N VAL A 91 0.04 0.39 -8.75
CA VAL A 91 -0.80 1.09 -9.73
C VAL A 91 -1.65 2.18 -9.07
N THR A 92 -2.29 1.90 -7.93
CA THR A 92 -3.15 2.89 -7.25
C THR A 92 -2.37 3.93 -6.46
N GLY A 93 -1.18 3.58 -5.95
CA GLY A 93 -0.34 4.50 -5.19
C GLY A 93 0.43 5.50 -6.07
N SER A 94 0.79 5.12 -7.30
CA SER A 94 1.51 5.98 -8.24
C SER A 94 0.83 7.33 -8.53
N PRO A 95 -0.46 7.41 -8.92
CA PRO A 95 -1.11 8.68 -9.20
C PRO A 95 -1.26 9.54 -7.93
N VAL A 96 -1.49 8.94 -6.77
CA VAL A 96 -1.61 9.67 -5.48
C VAL A 96 -0.32 10.43 -5.12
N ILE A 97 0.84 9.93 -5.53
CA ILE A 97 2.13 10.60 -5.31
C ILE A 97 2.38 11.67 -6.39
N ALA A 98 1.97 11.41 -7.64
CA ALA A 98 2.27 12.28 -8.78
C ALA A 98 1.35 13.49 -8.88
N THR A 99 0.10 13.38 -8.42
CA THR A 99 -0.89 14.47 -8.50
C THR A 99 -1.25 14.95 -7.11
N THR A 100 -0.82 16.15 -6.75
CA THR A 100 -1.37 16.86 -5.58
C THR A 100 -2.73 17.46 -5.97
N ALA A 101 -3.78 16.64 -5.96
CA ALA A 101 -5.14 17.07 -6.26
C ALA A 101 -5.80 17.84 -5.10
N CYS A 102 -5.00 18.51 -4.25
CA CYS A 102 -5.52 19.45 -3.28
C CYS A 102 -5.89 20.74 -4.03
N LEU A 103 -7.08 20.75 -4.62
CA LEU A 103 -7.72 21.93 -5.21
C LEU A 103 -8.15 22.91 -4.11
#